data_AF-A0A2E0RBG4-F1
#
_entry.id   AF-A0A2E0RBG4-F1
#
_cell.length_a   1.000
_cell.length_b   1.000
_cell.length_c   1.000
_cell.angle_alpha   90.00
_cell.angle_beta   90.00
_cell.angle_gamma   90.00
#
_symmetry.space_group_name_H-M   'P 1'
#
loop_
_entity.id
_entity.type
_entity.pdbx_description
1 polymer ?
#
loop_
_entity_poly.entity_id
_entity_poly.type
_entity_poly.pdbx_seq_one_letter_code
_entity_poly.pdbx_strand_id
1 'polypeptide(L)' 'MLSYGLVVYFRNRGVCTLDDVKREKRRVINTTLAVFTAAILTYLIWNFVILEVVGIAIGLPWEDSAFWN' A
#
# COMPACT_ATOMS: atom_id res chain seq x y z
N MET A 1 3.97 9.98 0.87
CA MET A 1 3.96 9.68 2.33
C MET A 1 4.49 8.28 2.67
N LEU A 2 4.26 7.24 1.85
CA LEU A 2 4.85 5.89 2.04
C LEU A 2 6.38 5.87 2.18
N SER A 3 7.07 6.63 1.31
CA SER A 3 8.54 6.76 1.36
C SER A 3 9.04 7.32 2.69
N TYR A 4 8.38 8.36 3.22
CA TYR A 4 8.71 8.94 4.53
C TYR A 4 8.49 7.92 5.67
N GLY A 5 7.37 7.19 5.65
CA GLY A 5 7.10 6.14 6.63
C GLY A 5 8.14 5.02 6.61
N LEU A 6 8.57 4.57 5.42
CA LEU A 6 9.64 3.59 5.26
C LEU A 6 10.98 4.12 5.79
N VAL A 7 11.32 5.37 5.51
CA VAL A 7 12.54 6.01 6.04
C VAL A 7 12.52 6.05 7.57
N VAL A 8 11.42 6.47 8.19
CA VAL A 8 11.29 6.48 9.66
C VAL A 8 11.37 5.07 10.24
N TYR A 9 10.68 4.10 9.62
CA TYR A 9 10.69 2.70 10.06
C TYR A 9 12.09 2.08 10.03
N PHE A 10 12.85 2.29 8.96
CA PHE A 10 14.21 1.77 8.86
C PHE A 10 15.20 2.51 9.76
N ARG A 11 15.05 3.83 9.93
CA ARG A 11 15.85 4.60 10.89
C ARG A 11 15.65 4.14 12.33
N ASN A 12 14.41 3.84 12.72
CA ASN A 12 14.11 3.28 14.05
C ASN A 12 14.70 1.88 14.26
N ARG A 13 15.06 1.16 13.19
CA ARG A 13 15.76 -0.13 13.24
C ARG A 13 17.28 -0.02 13.09
N GLY A 14 17.84 1.20 13.14
CA GLY A 14 19.27 1.44 13.11
C GLY A 14 19.87 1.54 11.70
N VAL A 15 19.05 1.53 10.63
CA VAL A 15 19.52 1.75 9.26
C VAL A 15 19.50 3.26 8.99
N CYS A 16 20.63 3.92 9.25
CA CYS A 16 20.77 5.38 9.12
C CYS A 16 21.70 5.78 7.97
N THR A 17 22.56 4.87 7.49
CA THR A 17 23.54 5.15 6.43
C THR A 17 23.32 4.28 5.19
N LEU A 18 23.90 4.67 4.05
CA LEU A 18 23.85 3.88 2.82
C LEU A 18 24.58 2.54 2.96
N ASP A 19 25.61 2.46 3.80
CA ASP A 19 26.34 1.22 4.07
C ASP A 19 25.47 0.22 4.85
N ASP A 20 24.66 0.70 5.79
CA ASP A 20 23.68 -0.13 6.51
C ASP A 20 22.61 -0.69 5.57
N VAL A 21 22.12 0.13 4.63
CA VAL A 21 21.18 -0.31 3.59
C VAL A 21 21.81 -1.39 2.71
N LYS A 22 23.09 -1.26 2.38
CA LYS A 22 23.82 -2.25 1.57
C LYS A 22 24.00 -3.57 2.32
N ARG A 23 24.27 -3.50 3.63
CA ARG A 23 24.42 -4.65 4.53
C ARG A 23 23.10 -5.39 4.75
N GLU A 24 22.00 -4.67 4.92
CA GLU A 24 20.65 -5.23 5.10
C GLU A 24 19.76 -5.16 3.85
N LYS A 25 20.37 -5.12 2.65
CA LYS A 25 19.66 -4.90 1.38
C LYS A 25 18.46 -5.82 1.18
N ARG A 26 18.59 -7.10 1.54
CA ARG A 26 17.51 -8.09 1.39
C ARG A 26 16.30 -7.76 2.29
N ARG A 27 16.54 -7.30 3.52
CA ARG A 27 15.47 -6.90 4.44
C ARG A 27 14.79 -5.62 3.95
N VAL A 28 15.57 -4.60 3.59
CA VAL A 28 15.05 -3.32 3.11
C VAL A 28 14.18 -3.50 1.86
N ILE A 29 14.66 -4.25 0.88
CA ILE A 29 13.91 -4.51 -0.36
C ILE A 29 12.63 -5.31 -0.06
N ASN A 30 12.72 -6.40 0.70
CA ASN A 30 11.53 -7.22 0.98
C ASN A 30 10.44 -6.43 1.72
N THR A 31 10.82 -5.64 2.73
CA THR A 31 9.85 -4.83 3.48
C THR A 31 9.28 -3.72 2.61
N THR A 32 10.12 -3.03 1.83
CA THR A 32 9.65 -1.96 0.93
C THR A 32 8.67 -2.52 -0.10
N LEU A 33 9.02 -3.64 -0.74
CA LEU A 33 8.19 -4.28 -1.75
C LEU A 33 6.87 -4.76 -1.13
N ALA A 34 6.92 -5.43 0.03
CA ALA A 34 5.72 -5.90 0.72
C ALA A 34 4.78 -4.75 1.09
N VAL A 35 5.31 -3.67 1.69
CA VAL A 35 4.50 -2.51 2.08
C VAL A 35 3.93 -1.80 0.85
N PHE A 36 4.71 -1.68 -0.22
CA PHE A 36 4.25 -1.05 -1.46
C PHE A 36 3.14 -1.87 -2.13
N THR A 37 3.31 -3.19 -2.24
CA THR A 37 2.29 -4.09 -2.76
C THR A 37 1.02 -4.05 -1.90
N ALA A 38 1.15 -4.08 -0.57
CA ALA A 38 0.00 -3.98 0.32
C ALA A 38 -0.75 -2.66 0.16
N ALA A 39 -0.04 -1.54 -0.02
CA ALA A 39 -0.64 -0.24 -0.26
C ALA A 39 -1.45 -0.21 -1.56
N ILE A 40 -0.90 -0.76 -2.65
CA ILE A 40 -1.61 -0.85 -3.94
C ILE A 40 -2.86 -1.72 -3.79
N LEU A 41 -2.74 -2.91 -3.20
CA LEU A 41 -3.89 -3.80 -2.99
C LEU A 41 -4.97 -3.13 -2.14
N THR A 42 -4.57 -2.44 -1.07
CA THR A 42 -5.50 -1.70 -0.22
C THR A 42 -6.21 -0.59 -0.99
N TYR A 43 -5.48 0.17 -1.81
CA TYR A 43 -6.07 1.22 -2.65
C TYR A 43 -7.11 0.65 -3.62
N LEU A 44 -6.77 -0.47 -4.27
CA LEU A 44 -7.66 -1.14 -5.23
C LEU A 44 -8.92 -1.67 -4.54
N ILE A 45 -8.77 -2.42 -3.44
CA ILE A 45 -9.89 -2.97 -2.68
C ILE A 45 -10.78 -1.86 -2.15
N TRP A 46 -10.18 -0.80 -1.59
CA TRP A 46 -10.95 0.31 -1.03
C TRP A 46 -11.78 0.99 -2.11
N ASN A 47 -11.18 1.34 -3.24
CA ASN A 47 -11.86 2.13 -4.27
C ASN A 47 -12.82 1.31 -5.14
N PHE A 48 -12.41 0.12 -5.55
CA PHE A 48 -13.14 -0.68 -6.54
C PHE A 48 -13.94 -1.83 -5.95
N VAL A 49 -13.93 -2.00 -4.62
CA VAL A 49 -14.80 -2.99 -3.96
C VAL A 49 -15.64 -2.29 -2.91
N ILE A 50 -14.98 -1.66 -1.93
CA ILE A 50 -15.68 -1.12 -0.75
C ILE A 50 -16.54 0.09 -1.14
N LEU A 51 -15.96 1.11 -1.78
CA LEU A 51 -16.72 2.30 -2.15
C LEU A 51 -17.83 2.00 -3.14
N GLU A 52 -17.62 1.05 -4.03
CA GLU A 52 -18.62 0.63 -5.00
C GLU A 52 -19.81 -0.06 -4.35
N VAL A 53 -19.56 -1.06 -3.49
CA VAL A 53 -20.62 -1.73 -2.71
C VAL A 53 -21.38 -0.73 -1.83
N VAL A 54 -20.65 0.20 -1.18
CA VAL A 54 -21.29 1.26 -0.37
C VAL A 54 -22.12 2.20 -1.24
N GLY A 55 -21.62 2.59 -2.42
CA GLY A 55 -22.31 3.45 -3.37
C GLY A 55 -23.63 2.86 -3.84
N ILE A 56 -23.60 1.58 -4.21
CA ILE A 56 -24.80 0.81 -4.59
C ILE A 56 -25.79 0.76 -3.43
N ALA A 57 -25.30 0.48 -2.20
CA ALA A 57 -26.15 0.40 -1.02
C ALA A 57 -26.86 1.73 -0.68
N ILE A 58 -26.28 2.88 -1.04
CA ILE A 58 -26.90 4.19 -0.87
C ILE A 58 -27.67 4.69 -2.10
N GLY A 59 -27.82 3.86 -3.13
CA GLY A 59 -28.62 4.15 -4.33
C GLY A 59 -27.90 4.93 -5.42
N LEU A 60 -26.56 4.95 -5.43
CA LEU A 60 -25.79 5.48 -6.56
C LEU A 60 -25.77 4.47 -7.73
N PRO A 61 -25.76 4.93 -8.99
CA PRO A 61 -25.84 4.06 -10.18
C PRO A 61 -24.46 3.48 -10.54
N TRP A 62 -23.79 2.84 -9.58
CA TRP A 62 -22.43 2.29 -9.75
C TRP A 62 -22.46 0.81 -10.13
N GLU A 63 -23.62 0.14 -10.07
CA GLU A 63 -23.79 -1.25 -10.53
C GLU A 63 -23.33 -1.44 -11.99
N ASP A 64 -23.64 -0.50 -12.88
CA ASP A 64 -23.25 -0.57 -14.30
C ASP A 64 -21.73 -0.46 -14.51
N SER A 65 -21.02 0.09 -13.53
CA SER A 65 -19.57 0.32 -13.56
C SER A 65 -18.78 -0.79 -12.86
N ALA A 66 -19.48 -1.72 -12.20
CA ALA A 66 -18.87 -2.74 -11.38
C ALA A 66 -17.99 -3.65 -12.20
N PHE A 67 -16.77 -3.91 -11.72
CA PHE A 67 -15.81 -4.75 -12.46
C PHE A 67 -16.30 -6.20 -12.61
N TRP A 68 -17.30 -6.61 -11.82
CA TRP A 68 -17.91 -7.94 -11.81
C TRP A 68 -19.27 -8.00 -12.52
N ASN A 69 -19.70 -6.93 -13.19
CA ASN A 69 -20.85 -6.94 -14.09
C ASN A 69 -20.44 -7.45 -15.48
#